data_AF-F2KQT9-F1
#
_entry.id   AF-F2KQT9-F1
#
_cell.length_a   1.000
_cell.length_b   1.000
_cell.length_c   1.000
_cell.angle_alpha   90.00
_cell.angle_beta   90.00
_cell.angle_gamma   90.00
#
_symmetry.space_group_name_H-M   'P 1'
#
loop_
_entity.id
_entity.type
_entity.pdbx_description
1 polymer ?
#
loop_
_entity_poly.entity_id
_entity_poly.type
_entity_poly.pdbx_seq_one_letter_code
_entity_poly.pdbx_strand_id
1 'polypeptide(L)' 'MEVDEKTAKFKTEYKGKTYYFCAPGCKYMFEKNPEKYLKEGPVGMH' A
#
# COMPACT_ATOMS: atom_id res chain seq x y z
N MET A 1 2.83 11.37 14.94
CA MET A 1 2.36 11.44 13.55
C MET A 1 1.19 10.50 13.44
N GLU A 2 -0.02 11.04 13.66
CA GLU A 2 -1.28 10.30 13.55
C GLU A 2 -1.56 10.08 12.07
N VAL A 3 -1.58 8.81 11.64
CA VAL A 3 -2.05 8.46 10.30
C VAL A 3 -3.58 8.56 10.35
N ASP A 4 -4.10 9.73 10.01
CA ASP A 4 -5.53 9.95 9.86
C ASP A 4 -6.05 9.00 8.77
N GLU A 5 -6.94 8.07 9.11
CA GLU A 5 -7.56 7.12 8.18
C GLU A 5 -8.33 7.85 7.05
N LYS A 6 -8.67 9.13 7.26
CA LYS A 6 -9.23 10.05 6.26
C LYS A 6 -8.22 10.55 5.23
N THR A 7 -6.92 10.56 5.58
CA THR A 7 -5.82 10.91 4.68
C THR A 7 -5.28 9.72 3.91
N ALA A 8 -5.52 8.50 4.39
CA ALA A 8 -5.30 7.26 3.65
C ALA A 8 -6.34 7.07 2.52
N LYS A 9 -6.49 8.08 1.66
CA LYS A 9 -7.37 8.06 0.48
C LYS A 9 -7.00 6.95 -0.50
N PHE A 10 -5.75 6.50 -0.45
CA PHE A 10 -5.21 5.55 -1.40
C PHE A 10 -5.10 4.18 -0.74
N LYS A 11 -6.14 3.37 -0.92
CA LYS A 11 -6.13 1.95 -0.60
C LYS A 11 -6.46 1.12 -1.84
N THR A 12 -5.98 -0.12 -1.85
CA THR A 12 -6.37 -1.13 -2.84
C THR A 12 -6.54 -2.47 -2.17
N GLU A 13 -7.42 -3.30 -2.69
CA GLU A 13 -7.64 -4.66 -2.19
C GLU A 13 -6.99 -5.65 -3.14
N TYR A 14 -6.10 -6.48 -2.62
CA TYR A 14 -5.37 -7.46 -3.41
C TYR A 14 -5.30 -8.79 -2.66
N LYS A 15 -5.80 -9.86 -3.29
CA LYS A 15 -5.91 -11.21 -2.70
C LYS A 15 -6.62 -11.22 -1.34
N GLY A 16 -7.69 -10.43 -1.19
CA GLY A 16 -8.46 -10.32 0.05
C GLY A 16 -7.76 -9.56 1.19
N LYS A 17 -6.64 -8.88 0.90
CA LYS A 17 -5.94 -8.00 1.84
C LYS A 17 -6.05 -6.55 1.38
N THR A 18 -6.36 -5.65 2.30
CA THR A 18 -6.36 -4.21 2.03
C THR A 18 -4.97 -3.63 2.26
N TYR A 19 -4.42 -2.98 1.24
CA TYR A 19 -3.14 -2.27 1.30
C TYR A 19 -3.39 -0.76 1.28
N TYR A 20 -2.67 -0.05 2.14
CA TYR A 20 -2.76 1.40 2.28
C TYR A 20 -1.49 2.06 1.75
N PHE A 21 -1.65 3.19 1.08
CA PHE A 21 -0.56 3.93 0.45
C PHE A 21 -0.59 5.38 0.88
N CYS A 22 0.58 5.94 1.14
CA CYS A 22 0.74 7.35 1.49
C CYS A 22 0.59 8.30 0.29
N ALA A 23 0.72 7.78 -0.94
CA ALA A 23 0.69 8.56 -2.16
C ALA A 23 -0.04 7.82 -3.30
N PRO A 24 -0.69 8.55 -4.23
CA PRO A 24 -1.35 7.95 -5.40
C PRO A 24 -0.34 7.23 -6.31
N GLY A 25 0.90 7.73 -6.40
CA GLY A 25 1.96 7.09 -7.16
C GLY A 25 2.33 5.70 -6.62
N CYS A 26 2.39 5.54 -5.30
CA CYS A 26 2.65 4.24 -4.67
C CYS A 26 1.51 3.25 -4.95
N LYS A 27 0.25 3.70 -4.88
CA LYS A 27 -0.91 2.88 -5.26
C LYS A 27 -0.84 2.45 -6.72
N TYR A 28 -0.61 3.37 -7.64
CA TYR A 28 -0.56 3.07 -9.08
C TYR A 28 0.54 2.05 -9.42
N MET A 29 1.72 2.22 -8.84
CA MET A 29 2.84 1.30 -9.02
C MET A 29 2.51 -0.09 -8.46
N PHE A 30 1.89 -0.14 -7.27
CA PHE A 30 1.41 -1.38 -6.68
C PHE A 30 0.34 -2.05 -7.54
N GLU A 31 -0.63 -1.33 -8.08
CA GLU A 31 -1.67 -1.90 -8.97
C GLU A 31 -1.07 -2.44 -10.27
N LYS A 32 -0.02 -1.80 -10.79
CA LYS A 32 0.67 -2.24 -12.01
C LYS A 32 1.49 -3.51 -11.82
N ASN A 33 2.12 -3.71 -10.65
CA ASN A 33 2.95 -4.88 -10.37
C ASN A 33 2.91 -5.28 -8.88
N PRO A 34 1.76 -5.72 -8.36
CA PRO A 34 1.59 -5.94 -6.92
C PRO A 34 2.52 -7.03 -6.41
N GLU A 35 2.77 -8.08 -7.19
CA GLU A 35 3.64 -9.20 -6.81
C GLU A 35 5.09 -8.80 -6.56
N LYS A 36 5.59 -7.78 -7.26
CA LYS A 36 6.94 -7.24 -7.02
C LYS A 36 7.02 -6.56 -5.65
N TYR A 37 6.04 -5.73 -5.33
CA TYR A 37 5.95 -5.03 -4.05
C TYR A 37 5.61 -5.96 -2.88
N LEU A 38 4.96 -7.09 -3.14
CA LEU A 38 4.66 -8.11 -2.12
C LEU A 38 5.83 -9.04 -1.84
N LYS A 39 6.67 -9.32 -2.84
CA LYS A 39 7.91 -10.09 -2.65
C LYS A 39 9.00 -9.27 -1.96
N GLU A 40 9.07 -7.97 -2.26
CA GLU A 40 9.96 -7.00 -1.61
C GLU A 40 9.18 -6.12 -0.61
N GLY A 41 8.21 -6.70 0.12
CA GLY A 41 7.47 -5.97 1.14
C GLY A 41 8.43 -5.28 2.11
N PRO A 42 8.13 -4.06 2.58
CA PRO A 42 9.06 -3.28 3.39
C PRO A 42 9.55 -4.13 4.57
N VAL A 43 10.83 -4.46 4.53
CA VAL A 43 11.51 -5.18 5.60
C VAL A 43 11.47 -4.29 6.83
N GLY A 44 10.68 -4.69 7.82
CA GLY A 44 10.77 -4.21 9.18
C GLY A 44 9.86 -3.05 9.53
N MET A 45 8.79 -3.36 10.26
CA MET A 45 8.44 -2.69 11.52
C MET A 45 7.84 -3.77 12.42
N HIS A 46 8.71 -4.49 13.13
CA HIS A 46 8.33 -5.23 14.34
C HIS A 46 8.20 -4.21 15.48
#